data_AF-A0A7W5EK71-F1
#
_entry.id   AF-A0A7W5EK71-F1
#
_cell.length_a   1.000
_cell.length_b   1.000
_cell.length_c   1.000
_cell.angle_alpha   90.00
_cell.angle_beta   90.00
_cell.angle_gamma   90.00
#
_symmetry.space_group_name_H-M   'P 1'
#
loop_
_entity.id
_entity.type
_entity.pdbx_description
1 polymer ?
#
loop_
_entity_poly.entity_id
_entity_poly.type
_entity_poly.pdbx_seq_one_letter_code
_entity_poly.pdbx_strand_id
1 'polypeptide(L)' 'MSIVMEEDIKRWTCRRKSALFLEVIQDKTSISEASRQFDLPPL' A
#
# COMPACT_ATOMS: atom_id res chain seq x y z
N MET A 1 23.11 -9.77 -8.74
CA MET A 1 22.40 -8.51 -9.02
C MET A 1 20.89 -8.62 -8.75
N SER A 2 20.46 -9.38 -7.72
CA SER A 2 19.04 -9.80 -7.59
C SER A 2 18.44 -9.49 -6.21
N ILE A 3 19.24 -9.59 -5.16
CA ILE A 3 18.85 -9.26 -3.76
C ILE A 3 18.48 -7.79 -3.57
N VAL A 4 19.29 -6.86 -4.10
CA VAL A 4 19.05 -5.41 -3.97
C VAL A 4 17.71 -5.02 -4.60
N MET A 5 17.39 -5.59 -5.76
CA MET A 5 16.14 -5.31 -6.48
C MET A 5 14.91 -5.76 -5.66
N GLU A 6 14.98 -6.90 -4.98
CA GLU A 6 13.88 -7.41 -4.17
C GLU A 6 13.66 -6.57 -2.90
N GLU A 7 14.74 -6.09 -2.27
CA GLU A 7 14.66 -5.17 -1.14
C GLU A 7 14.07 -3.82 -1.55
N ASP A 8 14.47 -3.27 -2.70
CA ASP A 8 13.91 -2.04 -3.25
C ASP A 8 12.42 -2.18 -3.57
N ILE A 9 12.00 -3.31 -4.14
CA ILE A 9 10.59 -3.63 -4.37
C ILE A 9 9.82 -3.67 -3.04
N LYS A 10 10.32 -4.42 -2.04
CA LYS A 10 9.69 -4.49 -0.71
C LYS A 10 9.57 -3.12 -0.05
N ARG A 11 10.63 -2.31 -0.14
CA ARG A 11 10.69 -0.96 0.45
C ARG A 11 9.78 0.03 -0.28
N TRP A 12 9.61 -0.15 -1.59
CA TRP A 12 8.66 0.62 -2.40
C TRP A 12 7.21 0.23 -2.10
N THR A 13 6.90 -1.08 -2.00
CA THR A 13 5.56 -1.56 -1.60
C THR A 13 5.22 -1.11 -0.18
N CYS A 14 6.18 -1.15 0.75
CA CYS A 14 6.00 -0.69 2.13
C CYS A 14 5.67 0.80 2.18
N ARG A 15 6.42 1.65 1.45
CA ARG A 15 6.14 3.10 1.36
C ARG A 15 4.75 3.40 0.79
N ARG A 16 4.32 2.70 -0.26
CA ARG A 16 2.97 2.87 -0.83
C ARG A 16 1.86 2.45 0.12
N LYS A 17 2.04 1.33 0.82
CA LYS A 17 1.08 0.87 1.83
C LYS A 17 0.98 1.84 3.01
N SER A 18 2.10 2.41 3.47
CA SER A 18 2.10 3.42 4.53
C SER A 18 1.39 4.72 4.13
N ALA A 19 1.58 5.19 2.90
CA ALA A 19 0.88 6.37 2.39
C ALA A 19 -0.65 6.18 2.41
N LEU A 20 -1.12 5.02 1.95
CA LEU A 20 -2.54 4.67 1.99
C LEU A 20 -3.09 4.55 3.41
N PHE A 21 -2.32 3.96 4.32
CA PHE A 21 -2.72 3.82 5.70
C PHE A 21 -2.91 5.19 6.38
N LEU A 22 -2.08 6.18 6.03
CA LEU A 22 -2.23 7.56 6.49
C LEU A 22 -3.51 8.22 5.93
N GLU A 23 -3.87 7.96 4.69
CA GLU A 23 -5.10 8.48 4.07
C GLU A 23 -6.36 7.87 4.68
N VAL A 24 -6.31 6.57 5.01
CA VAL A 24 -7.39 5.87 5.72
C VAL A 24 -7.57 6.40 7.15
N ILE A 25 -6.48 6.59 7.91
CA ILE A 25 -6.54 7.14 9.27
C ILE A 25 -7.05 8.59 9.29
N GLN A 26 -6.73 9.37 8.26
CA GLN A 26 -7.20 10.74 8.11
C GLN A 26 -8.64 10.83 7.57
N ASP A 27 -9.34 9.70 7.41
CA ASP A 27 -10.71 9.61 6.89
C ASP A 27 -10.86 10.19 5.46
N LYS A 28 -9.74 10.33 4.72
CA LYS A 28 -9.73 10.85 3.34
C LYS A 28 -10.13 9.79 2.32
N THR A 29 -9.88 8.52 2.64
CA THR A 29 -10.17 7.39 1.76
C THR A 29 -10.63 6.21 2.61
N SER A 30 -11.81 5.67 2.32
CA SER A 30 -12.32 4.49 3.02
C SER A 30 -11.53 3.24 2.66
N ILE A 31 -11.42 2.30 3.60
CA ILE A 31 -10.80 0.98 3.40
C ILE A 31 -11.39 0.28 2.16
N SER A 32 -12.70 0.41 1.93
CA SER A 32 -13.38 -0.18 0.76
C SER A 32 -12.97 0.46 -0.58
N GLU A 33 -12.66 1.75 -0.58
CA GLU A 33 -12.27 2.48 -1.79
C GLU A 33 -10.79 2.24 -2.12
N ALA A 34 -9.93 2.24 -1.10
CA ALA A 34 -8.55 1.79 -1.22
C ALA A 34 -8.49 0.31 -1.65
N SER A 35 -9.29 -0.57 -1.06
CA SER A 35 -9.34 -1.99 -1.43
C SER A 35 -9.66 -2.19 -2.91
N ARG A 36 -10.61 -1.43 -3.46
CA ARG A 36 -10.92 -1.43 -4.90
C ARG A 36 -9.82 -0.85 -5.78
N GLN A 37 -9.18 0.24 -5.37
CA GLN A 37 -8.09 0.85 -6.15
C GLN A 37 -6.83 -0.01 -6.23
N PHE A 38 -6.61 -0.87 -5.24
CA PHE A 38 -5.40 -1.68 -5.14
C PHE A 38 -5.65 -3.18 -5.34
N ASP A 39 -6.86 -3.60 -5.77
CA ASP A 39 -7.27 -5.01 -5.90
C ASP A 39 -6.93 -5.82 -4.63
N LEU A 40 -7.00 -5.18 -3.47
CA LEU A 40 -6.78 -5.83 -2.20
C LEU A 40 -8.09 -6.53 -1.83
N PRO A 41 -8.10 -7.83 -1.53
CA PRO A 41 -9.31 -8.50 -1.10
C PRO A 41 -9.90 -7.77 0.11
N PRO A 42 -11.16 -7.33 0.06
CA PRO A 42 -11.80 -6.73 1.22
C PRO A 42 -11.97 -7.84 2.28
N LEU A 43 -11.44 -7.60 3.49
CA LEU A 43 -11.72 -8.38 4.69
C LEU A 43 -12.83 -7.72 5.49
#